data_AF-A0A9X4D7N2-F1
#
_entry.id   AF-A0A9X4D7N2-F1
#
_cell.length_a   1.000
_cell.length_b   1.000
_cell.length_c   1.000
_cell.angle_alpha   90.00
_cell.angle_beta   90.00
_cell.angle_gamma   90.00
#
_symmetry.space_group_name_H-M   'P 1'
#
loop_
_entity.id
_entity.type
_entity.pdbx_description
1 polymer ?
#
loop_
_entity_poly.entity_id
_entity_poly.type
_entity_poly.pdbx_seq_one_letter_code
_entity_poly.pdbx_strand_id
1 'polypeptide(L)' 'MITGKADPADRSDDIAQLRQHLDMPDLNYQDISLLVGVQQALQRWPLLGESCRSSAQGTLYTAAPRRQVLSP' A
#
# COMPACT_ATOMS: atom_id res chain seq x y z
N MET A 1 22.74 -10.15 17.53
CA MET A 1 22.87 -9.04 16.56
C MET A 1 21.48 -8.47 16.34
N ILE A 2 21.23 -7.25 16.80
CA ILE A 2 19.95 -6.59 16.60
C ILE A 2 19.91 -6.10 15.15
N THR A 3 19.13 -6.75 14.27
CA THR A 3 18.79 -6.11 13.00
C THR A 3 17.85 -4.97 13.38
N GLY A 4 18.40 -3.75 13.43
CA GLY A 4 17.57 -2.55 13.49
C GLY A 4 16.67 -2.60 12.27
N LYS A 5 15.36 -2.77 12.46
CA LYS A 5 14.43 -2.59 11.37
C LYS A 5 14.55 -1.13 10.96
N ALA A 6 15.29 -0.86 9.89
CA ALA A 6 15.32 0.45 9.25
C ALA A 6 13.87 0.89 9.03
N ASP A 7 13.60 2.16 9.35
CA ASP A 7 12.27 2.74 9.18
C ASP A 7 11.85 2.57 7.71
N PRO A 8 10.58 2.29 7.40
CA PRO A 8 10.11 2.23 6.02
C PRO A 8 10.43 3.51 5.21
N ALA A 9 10.55 4.67 5.87
CA ALA A 9 11.03 5.90 5.25
C ALA A 9 12.51 5.80 4.85
N ASP A 10 13.38 5.39 5.77
CA ASP A 10 14.82 5.25 5.51
C ASP A 10 15.10 4.27 4.34
N ARG A 11 14.36 3.16 4.28
CA ARG A 11 14.48 2.20 3.16
C ARG A 11 14.13 2.85 1.83
N SER A 12 13.04 3.63 1.80
CA SER A 12 12.57 4.31 0.59
C SER A 12 13.62 5.29 0.05
N ASP A 13 14.32 5.97 0.95
CA ASP A 13 15.39 6.92 0.60
C ASP A 13 16.63 6.21 0.03
N ASP A 14 17.06 5.09 0.63
CA ASP A 14 18.18 4.29 0.11
C ASP A 14 17.92 3.78 -1.31
N ILE A 15 16.68 3.39 -1.61
CA ILE A 15 16.26 2.95 -2.95
C ILE A 15 16.28 4.12 -3.93
N ALA A 16 15.84 5.30 -3.50
CA ALA A 16 15.90 6.49 -4.34
C ALA A 16 17.36 6.83 -4.70
N GLN A 17 18.27 6.73 -3.74
CA GLN A 17 19.71 6.91 -3.96
C GLN A 17 20.29 5.86 -4.90
N LEU A 18 19.88 4.59 -4.76
CA LEU A 18 20.30 3.50 -5.64
C LEU A 18 19.83 3.71 -7.09
N ARG A 19 18.58 4.16 -7.29
CA ARG A 19 18.04 4.46 -8.63
C ARG A 19 18.87 5.53 -9.34
N GLN A 20 19.25 6.58 -8.62
CA GLN A 20 20.09 7.65 -9.13
C GLN A 20 21.50 7.13 -9.46
N HIS A 21 22.10 6.31 -8.59
CA HIS A 21 23.43 5.74 -8.82
C HIS A 21 23.48 4.78 -10.00
N LEU A 22 22.41 4.02 -10.23
CA LEU A 22 22.31 3.05 -11.32
C LEU A 22 21.89 3.67 -12.65
N ASP A 23 21.60 4.99 -12.68
CA ASP A 23 21.02 5.70 -13.82
C ASP A 23 19.74 5.02 -14.36
N MET A 24 18.92 4.50 -13.43
CA MET A 24 17.67 3.80 -13.72
C MET A 24 16.52 4.42 -12.94
N PRO A 25 16.03 5.61 -13.34
CA PRO A 25 14.97 6.32 -12.62
C PRO A 25 13.64 5.55 -12.61
N ASP A 26 13.37 4.79 -13.66
CA ASP A 26 12.14 4.01 -13.83
C ASP A 26 12.21 2.60 -13.21
N LEU A 27 13.29 2.28 -12.48
CA LEU A 27 13.44 0.98 -11.85
C LEU A 27 12.34 0.77 -10.81
N ASN A 28 11.42 -0.13 -11.12
CA ASN A 28 10.32 -0.43 -10.23
C ASN A 28 10.86 -1.08 -8.95
N TYR A 29 10.44 -0.56 -7.81
CA TYR A 29 10.82 -1.10 -6.51
C TYR A 29 9.66 -1.88 -5.93
N GLN A 30 9.93 -3.09 -5.46
CA GLN A 30 8.95 -3.92 -4.78
C GLN A 30 9.51 -4.44 -3.45
N ASP A 31 8.87 -4.04 -2.34
CA ASP A 31 9.19 -4.56 -1.01
C ASP A 31 8.55 -5.94 -0.80
N ILE A 32 9.34 -6.99 -1.08
CA ILE A 32 8.93 -8.38 -0.88
C ILE A 32 8.67 -8.68 0.61
N SER A 33 9.41 -8.05 1.52
CA SER A 33 9.27 -8.33 2.97
C SER A 33 7.93 -7.82 3.49
N LEU A 34 7.54 -6.62 3.07
CA LEU A 34 6.23 -6.06 3.39
C LEU A 34 5.12 -6.91 2.79
N LEU A 35 5.23 -7.30 1.51
CA LEU A 35 4.24 -8.13 0.83
C LEU A 35 4.02 -9.47 1.53
N VAL A 36 5.11 -10.15 1.92
CA VAL A 36 5.03 -11.41 2.67
C VAL A 36 4.41 -11.19 4.05
N GLY A 37 4.78 -10.11 4.74
CA GLY A 37 4.21 -9.75 6.05
C GLY A 37 2.70 -9.54 6.00
N VAL A 38 2.21 -8.85 4.97
CA VAL A 38 0.76 -8.65 4.74
C VAL A 38 0.06 -9.97 4.48
N GLN A 39 0.61 -10.83 3.62
CA GLN A 39 0.03 -12.15 3.35
C GLN A 39 -0.06 -13.00 4.61
N GLN A 40 0.99 -13.04 5.42
CA GLN A 40 0.99 -13.76 6.69
C GLN A 40 -0.02 -13.19 7.68
N ALA A 41 -0.15 -11.87 7.76
CA ALA A 41 -1.15 -11.23 8.59
C ALA A 41 -2.57 -11.62 8.16
N LEU A 42 -2.86 -11.65 6.86
CA LEU A 42 -4.15 -12.07 6.33
C LEU A 42 -4.45 -13.55 6.60
N GLN A 43 -3.45 -14.43 6.54
CA GLN A 43 -3.61 -15.84 6.93
C GLN A 43 -3.91 -15.98 8.44
N ARG A 44 -3.28 -15.13 9.27
CA ARG A 44 -3.47 -15.15 10.73
C ARG A 44 -4.78 -14.50 11.18
N TRP A 45 -5.24 -13.48 10.47
CA TRP A 45 -6.46 -12.73 10.77
C TRP A 45 -7.36 -12.63 9.52
N PRO A 46 -8.15 -13.67 9.21
CA PRO A 46 -8.96 -13.71 7.99
C PRO A 46 -9.93 -12.51 7.83
N LEU A 47 -10.54 -12.06 8.94
CA LEU A 47 -11.47 -10.92 8.96
C LEU A 47 -10.81 -9.57 8.61
N LEU A 48 -9.47 -9.47 8.70
CA LEU A 48 -8.73 -8.27 8.30
C LEU A 48 -8.89 -8.01 6.80
N GLY A 49 -8.84 -9.07 5.97
CA GLY A 49 -9.02 -8.97 4.53
C GLY A 49 -10.42 -8.52 4.13
N GLU A 50 -11.43 -9.00 4.84
CA GLU A 50 -12.83 -8.61 4.65
C GLU A 50 -13.05 -7.14 5.00
N SER A 51 -12.46 -6.69 6.11
CA SER A 51 -12.51 -5.29 6.56
C SER A 51 -11.84 -4.34 5.56
N CYS A 52 -10.66 -4.70 5.04
CA CYS A 52 -9.99 -3.93 3.99
C CYS A 52 -10.84 -3.85 2.70
N ARG A 53 -11.48 -4.96 2.30
CA ARG A 53 -12.32 -5.01 1.10
C ARG A 53 -13.60 -4.19 1.27
N SER A 54 -14.22 -4.27 2.44
CA SER A 54 -15.41 -3.49 2.80
C SER A 54 -15.10 -1.99 2.81
N SER A 55 -13.96 -1.59 3.36
CA SER A 55 -13.50 -0.19 3.38
C SER A 55 -13.10 0.32 1.98
N ALA A 56 -12.53 -0.51 1.11
CA ALA A 56 -12.22 -0.15 -0.28
C ALA A 56 -13.49 0.06 -1.12
N GLN A 57 -14.51 -0.78 -0.92
CA GLN A 57 -15.84 -0.54 -1.48
C GLN A 57 -16.42 0.77 -0.89
N GLY A 58 -16.18 1.01 0.42
CA GLY A 58 -16.38 2.26 1.20
C GLY A 58 -16.26 3.55 0.41
N THR A 59 -15.09 3.63 -0.19
CA THR A 59 -14.61 4.81 -0.90
C THR A 59 -15.24 4.93 -2.29
N LEU A 60 -15.53 3.81 -2.96
CA LEU A 60 -16.12 3.80 -4.30
C LEU A 60 -17.56 4.30 -4.32
N TYR A 61 -18.35 4.03 -3.28
CA TYR A 61 -19.71 4.56 -3.17
C TYR A 61 -19.79 6.00 -2.61
N THR A 62 -18.75 6.48 -1.92
CA THR A 62 -18.62 7.90 -1.53
C THR A 62 -18.19 8.79 -2.69
N ALA A 63 -17.46 8.25 -3.68
CA ALA A 63 -16.99 9.00 -4.85
C ALA A 63 -18.01 9.07 -6.01
N ALA A 64 -19.21 8.49 -5.87
CA ALA A 64 -20.26 8.66 -6.87
C ALA A 64 -20.87 10.07 -6.74
N PRO A 65 -20.86 10.91 -7.79
CA PRO A 65 -21.48 12.23 -7.72
C PRO A 65 -22.97 12.02 -7.51
N ARG A 66 -23.46 12.54 -6.38
CA ARG A 66 -24.88 12.61 -6.03
C ARG A 66 -25.63 13.24 -7.20
N ARG A 67 -26.26 12.41 -8.04
CA ARG A 67 -27.20 12.87 -9.09
C ARG A 67 -28.26 13.71 -8.37
N GLN A 68 -28.15 15.03 -8.50
CA GLN A 68 -29.23 15.95 -8.17
C GLN A 68 -30.41 15.56 -9.05
N VAL A 69 -31.36 14.85 -8.46
CA VAL A 69 -32.70 14.70 -9.00
C VAL A 69 -33.33 16.08 -8.83
N LEU A 70 -33.28 16.88 -9.89
CA LEU A 70 -34.15 18.02 -10.06
C LEU A 70 -35.57 17.47 -10.20
N SER A 71 -36.35 17.62 -9.13
CA SER A 71 -37.79 17.35 -9.13
C SER A 71 -38.51 18.47 -9.89
N PRO A 72 -39.64 18.17 -10.56
CA PRO A 72 -40.28 19.04 -11.56
C PRO A 72 -40.92 20.31 -10.99
#